data_AF-A0A501PQA8-F1
#
_entry.id   AF-A0A501PQA8-F1
#
_cell.length_a   1.000
_cell.length_b   1.000
_cell.length_c   1.000
_cell.angle_alpha   90.00
_cell.angle_beta   90.00
_cell.angle_gamma   90.00
#
_symmetry.space_group_name_H-M   'P 1'
#
loop_
_entity.id
_entity.type
_entity.pdbx_description
1 polymer ?
#
loop_
_entity_poly.entity_id
_entity_poly.type
_entity_poly.pdbx_seq_one_letter_code
_entity_poly.pdbx_strand_id
1 'polypeptide(L)'
;MIRFQKSLLILCMLPAFLLQQQAAYSGDAPEEFPLPDIFFEYDPASEIEVAYDDVTFLLRTHVMLSGNDERAKAPRSVAPIGTRFKAKRNLLTVLEGNKFYFDAFKDENRRTYLTAVRKSLERLPREIPLNQLNRREQLAYWLNLYNVTVLEQIVNNPRKNLNRTIVGDDSLLDKKLLNVAGIPLSLNDIEYRILAPNYKGEPLVIYGLYQGYIGSPSIRKKAYTGETVYRDLEKNAVEFINSNRGTYFRGGVFRVSGFYKRNKVFFSDFQHDLKKHINQYIESPYWERLQEADTLKANINDWMIASVFGDNRDYGGAVSTNHAALFDSFIAGGAGGLVLGDYVMNQAENNGVLSLDQAKMLKHLNDMRLKNTGIVTVEEIQRKDIEE
;
A
#
# COMPACT_ATOMS: atom_id res chain seq x y z
N MET A 1 -0.86 -81.57 49.39
CA MET A 1 -1.79 -81.42 50.54
C MET A 1 -2.58 -80.13 50.35
N ILE A 2 -3.85 -80.20 49.93
CA ILE A 2 -5.05 -79.82 50.72
C ILE A 2 -4.92 -78.38 51.28
N ARG A 3 -5.66 -77.33 50.84
CA ARG A 3 -7.11 -77.13 51.01
C ARG A 3 -7.69 -75.94 50.21
N PHE A 4 -8.87 -76.21 49.64
CA PHE A 4 -10.14 -75.47 49.63
C PHE A 4 -10.37 -74.14 48.88
N GLN A 5 -11.27 -74.28 47.90
CA GLN A 5 -12.20 -73.31 47.33
C GLN A 5 -13.13 -72.66 48.37
N LYS A 6 -13.59 -71.43 48.06
CA LYS A 6 -14.98 -70.99 48.22
C LYS A 6 -15.39 -70.14 47.01
N SER A 7 -16.49 -70.55 46.37
CA SER A 7 -17.25 -69.84 45.32
C SER A 7 -17.85 -68.53 45.84
N LEU A 8 -18.15 -67.55 44.96
CA LEU A 8 -19.48 -67.38 44.33
C LEU A 8 -19.69 -65.97 43.65
N LEU A 9 -20.23 -66.02 42.42
CA LEU A 9 -21.11 -65.06 41.69
C LEU A 9 -20.60 -63.74 41.02
N ILE A 10 -20.41 -63.82 39.70
CA ILE A 10 -21.06 -63.07 38.58
C ILE A 10 -21.40 -61.57 38.77
N LEU A 11 -20.81 -60.68 37.95
CA LEU A 11 -21.56 -59.79 37.04
C LEU A 11 -20.68 -59.15 35.93
N CYS A 12 -21.25 -59.10 34.72
CA CYS A 12 -20.76 -58.60 33.43
C CYS A 12 -20.05 -57.23 33.41
N MET A 13 -19.05 -57.08 32.51
CA MET A 13 -18.99 -56.06 31.44
C MET A 13 -17.67 -56.21 30.63
N LEU A 14 -17.78 -56.66 29.37
CA LEU A 14 -16.85 -56.42 28.25
C LEU A 14 -17.25 -55.07 27.57
N PRO A 15 -16.48 -54.43 26.64
CA PRO A 15 -15.40 -54.94 25.77
C PRO A 15 -14.13 -54.03 25.73
N ALA A 16 -12.92 -54.46 25.33
CA ALA A 16 -12.39 -54.74 23.99
C ALA A 16 -12.67 -53.66 22.92
N PHE A 17 -11.70 -52.77 22.65
CA PHE A 17 -11.38 -52.33 21.28
C PHE A 17 -10.03 -51.63 21.21
N LEU A 18 -9.09 -52.25 20.50
CA LEU A 18 -7.80 -51.71 20.11
C LEU A 18 -7.90 -51.46 18.60
N LEU A 19 -7.84 -50.21 18.14
CA LEU A 19 -7.73 -49.90 16.72
C LEU A 19 -6.77 -48.72 16.52
N GLN A 20 -5.66 -49.02 15.83
CA GLN A 20 -4.74 -48.05 15.26
C GLN A 20 -5.47 -47.12 14.30
N GLN A 21 -5.15 -45.83 14.36
CA GLN A 21 -5.51 -44.88 13.31
C GLN A 21 -4.23 -44.47 12.57
N GLN A 22 -4.09 -44.97 11.34
CA GLN A 22 -3.18 -44.40 10.35
C GLN A 22 -3.80 -43.08 9.88
N ALA A 23 -3.10 -41.96 10.12
CA ALA A 23 -3.46 -40.69 9.52
C ALA A 23 -3.04 -40.69 8.04
N ALA A 24 -4.01 -40.86 7.15
CA ALA A 24 -3.87 -40.53 5.74
C ALA A 24 -3.78 -39.00 5.63
N TYR A 25 -2.65 -38.50 5.14
CA TYR A 25 -2.44 -37.09 4.84
C TYR A 25 -3.05 -36.81 3.46
N SER A 26 -4.35 -36.52 3.42
CA SER A 26 -5.00 -35.90 2.26
C SER A 26 -4.72 -34.40 2.31
N GLY A 27 -4.22 -33.85 1.21
CA GLY A 27 -4.02 -32.42 1.05
C GLY A 27 -5.35 -31.69 1.01
N ASP A 28 -5.87 -31.32 2.17
CA ASP A 28 -6.97 -30.37 2.29
C ASP A 28 -6.41 -28.94 2.29
N ALA A 29 -7.08 -28.07 1.54
CA ALA A 29 -6.88 -26.62 1.62
C ALA A 29 -6.99 -26.19 3.10
N PRO A 30 -6.18 -25.21 3.55
CA PRO A 30 -6.21 -24.80 4.95
C PRO A 30 -7.63 -24.42 5.35
N GLU A 31 -8.14 -25.06 6.42
CA GLU A 31 -9.47 -24.77 6.98
C GLU A 31 -9.65 -23.26 7.15
N GLU A 32 -10.55 -22.67 6.37
CA GLU A 32 -10.88 -21.26 6.51
C GLU A 32 -11.72 -21.09 7.78
N PHE A 33 -11.10 -20.61 8.85
CA PHE A 33 -11.81 -20.27 10.08
C PHE A 33 -12.95 -19.28 9.78
N PRO A 34 -14.18 -19.54 10.24
CA PRO A 34 -15.28 -18.58 10.10
C PRO A 34 -14.91 -17.28 10.80
N LEU A 35 -15.17 -16.16 10.13
CA LEU A 35 -14.92 -14.84 10.71
C LEU A 35 -16.03 -14.51 11.71
N PRO A 36 -15.71 -13.91 12.87
CA PRO A 36 -16.68 -13.61 13.89
C PRO A 36 -17.54 -12.39 13.52
N ASP A 37 -18.78 -12.38 14.01
CA ASP A 37 -19.77 -11.32 13.71
C ASP A 37 -19.30 -9.92 14.10
N ILE A 38 -18.42 -9.81 15.11
CA ILE A 38 -17.82 -8.54 15.55
C ILE A 38 -17.05 -7.79 14.44
N PHE A 39 -16.68 -8.47 13.35
CA PHE A 39 -16.01 -7.85 12.20
C PHE A 39 -17.01 -7.25 11.19
N PHE A 40 -18.29 -7.60 11.29
CA PHE A 40 -19.36 -7.19 10.36
C PHE A 40 -20.38 -6.27 11.01
N GLU A 41 -20.52 -6.34 12.34
CA GLU A 41 -21.34 -5.44 13.14
C GLU A 41 -20.64 -4.09 13.36
N TYR A 42 -21.45 -3.04 13.52
CA TYR A 42 -21.01 -1.69 13.87
C TYR A 42 -22.14 -0.96 14.61
N ASP A 43 -21.77 0.06 15.41
CA ASP A 43 -22.73 0.93 16.09
C ASP A 43 -22.86 2.27 15.33
N PRO A 44 -24.00 2.53 14.66
CA PRO A 44 -24.21 3.78 13.92
C PRO A 44 -24.18 5.04 14.79
N ALA A 45 -24.48 4.92 16.09
CA ALA A 45 -24.54 6.03 17.03
C ALA A 45 -23.21 6.27 17.76
N SER A 46 -22.19 5.44 17.50
CA SER A 46 -20.91 5.54 18.17
C SER A 46 -20.13 6.78 17.76
N GLU A 47 -19.77 7.58 18.77
CA GLU A 47 -18.88 8.73 18.69
C GLU A 47 -17.43 8.36 19.08
N ILE A 48 -17.13 7.06 19.20
CA ILE A 48 -15.77 6.61 19.53
C ILE A 48 -14.84 6.93 18.36
N GLU A 49 -13.78 7.67 18.66
CA GLU A 49 -12.71 7.97 17.71
C GLU A 49 -11.41 7.29 18.15
N VAL A 50 -10.74 6.63 17.20
CA VAL A 50 -9.43 6.03 17.45
C VAL A 50 -8.34 7.03 17.06
N ALA A 51 -7.41 7.25 17.98
CA ALA A 51 -6.21 8.03 17.71
C ALA A 51 -5.16 7.17 16.97
N TYR A 52 -4.74 7.63 15.79
CA TYR A 52 -3.71 6.98 14.96
C TYR A 52 -2.45 7.85 14.86
N ASP A 53 -2.03 8.46 15.96
CA ASP A 53 -0.90 9.40 15.98
C ASP A 53 0.43 8.71 15.66
N ASP A 54 0.61 7.47 16.11
CA ASP A 54 1.79 6.64 15.84
C ASP A 54 1.88 6.26 14.35
N VAL A 55 0.78 5.83 13.74
CA VAL A 55 0.67 5.57 12.30
C VAL A 55 0.89 6.85 11.52
N THR A 56 0.27 7.95 11.93
CA THR A 56 0.44 9.26 11.28
C THR A 56 1.88 9.75 11.38
N PHE A 57 2.54 9.59 12.52
CA PHE A 57 3.93 9.94 12.70
C PHE A 57 4.84 9.08 11.80
N LEU A 58 4.62 7.76 11.78
CA LEU A 58 5.32 6.83 10.91
C LEU A 58 5.20 7.26 9.44
N LEU A 59 3.97 7.47 8.96
CA LEU A 59 3.68 7.80 7.57
C LEU A 59 4.20 9.20 7.20
N ARG A 60 3.95 10.21 8.03
CA ARG A 60 4.38 11.59 7.76
C ARG A 60 5.89 11.70 7.62
N THR A 61 6.62 10.93 8.42
CA THR A 61 8.09 10.93 8.46
C THR A 61 8.72 10.20 7.28
N HIS A 62 8.06 9.19 6.71
CA HIS A 62 8.67 8.28 5.71
C HIS A 62 7.98 8.29 4.34
N VAL A 63 6.84 8.96 4.20
CA VAL A 63 6.14 9.10 2.92
C VAL A 63 6.54 10.40 2.24
N MET A 64 6.98 10.29 1.00
CA MET A 64 7.21 11.39 0.08
C MET A 64 6.00 11.53 -0.86
N LEU A 65 5.45 12.74 -0.94
CA LEU A 65 4.40 13.06 -1.92
C LEU A 65 5.03 13.36 -3.27
N SER A 66 4.53 12.75 -4.34
CA SER A 66 4.91 13.06 -5.72
C SER A 66 4.21 14.31 -6.26
N GLY A 67 3.10 14.73 -5.64
CA GLY A 67 2.24 15.79 -6.14
C GLY A 67 1.18 15.26 -7.12
N ASN A 68 0.35 16.14 -7.68
CA ASN A 68 -0.60 15.78 -8.74
C ASN A 68 0.15 15.40 -10.01
N ASP A 69 -0.25 14.29 -10.63
CA ASP A 69 0.41 13.75 -11.81
C ASP A 69 0.06 14.59 -13.05
N GLU A 70 1.05 15.32 -13.58
CA GLU A 70 0.95 15.99 -14.90
C GLU A 70 0.92 14.99 -16.08
N ARG A 71 0.88 13.68 -15.78
CA ARG A 71 1.05 12.57 -16.75
C ARG A 71 2.34 12.71 -17.58
N ALA A 72 3.33 13.43 -17.05
CA ALA A 72 4.61 13.68 -17.69
C ALA A 72 5.47 12.41 -17.74
N LYS A 73 6.22 12.26 -18.84
CA LYS A 73 7.16 11.14 -18.98
C LYS A 73 8.49 11.50 -18.36
N ALA A 74 9.06 10.58 -17.59
CA ALA A 74 10.39 10.74 -17.04
C ALA A 74 11.46 10.83 -18.14
N PRO A 75 12.54 11.61 -17.92
CA PRO A 75 13.66 11.66 -18.84
C PRO A 75 14.33 10.28 -18.94
N ARG A 76 14.79 9.95 -20.14
CA ARG A 76 15.53 8.71 -20.41
C ARG A 76 16.85 8.73 -19.63
N SER A 77 17.17 7.61 -18.97
CA SER A 77 18.49 7.44 -18.35
C SER A 77 19.57 7.31 -19.42
N VAL A 78 20.71 7.96 -19.17
CA VAL A 78 21.91 7.86 -19.98
C VAL A 78 22.88 6.96 -19.23
N ALA A 79 23.48 5.99 -19.92
CA ALA A 79 24.43 5.09 -19.27
C ALA A 79 25.67 5.89 -18.85
N PRO A 80 26.22 5.65 -17.65
CA PRO A 80 27.50 6.23 -17.26
C PRO A 80 28.62 5.88 -18.25
N ILE A 81 29.67 6.71 -18.29
CA ILE A 81 30.83 6.47 -19.15
C ILE A 81 31.47 5.12 -18.77
N GLY A 82 31.79 4.29 -19.76
CA GLY A 82 32.39 2.98 -19.55
C GLY A 82 31.41 1.83 -19.32
N THR A 83 30.10 2.07 -19.35
CA THR A 83 29.08 1.00 -19.33
C THR A 83 27.96 1.25 -20.34
N ARG A 84 27.28 0.17 -20.74
CA ARG A 84 26.01 0.24 -21.49
C ARG A 84 24.81 -0.14 -20.64
N PHE A 85 25.04 -0.58 -19.40
CA PHE A 85 23.98 -0.99 -18.49
C PHE A 85 23.20 0.21 -17.97
N LYS A 86 21.89 0.01 -17.79
CA LYS A 86 20.96 1.02 -17.28
C LYS A 86 19.96 0.35 -16.35
N ALA A 87 19.53 1.08 -15.32
CA ALA A 87 18.37 0.70 -14.54
C ALA A 87 17.14 0.61 -15.44
N LYS A 88 16.45 -0.53 -15.43
CA LYS A 88 15.19 -0.69 -16.14
C LYS A 88 14.10 -0.02 -15.32
N ARG A 89 13.40 0.97 -15.90
CA ARG A 89 12.26 1.66 -15.27
C ARG A 89 11.21 2.02 -16.30
N ASN A 90 9.94 2.08 -15.87
CA ASN A 90 8.87 2.56 -16.74
C ASN A 90 8.81 4.09 -16.70
N LEU A 91 9.22 4.73 -17.79
CA LEU A 91 9.27 6.19 -17.87
C LEU A 91 7.89 6.86 -17.79
N LEU A 92 6.80 6.14 -18.02
CA LEU A 92 5.44 6.69 -17.91
C LEU A 92 4.99 6.88 -16.47
N THR A 93 5.47 6.03 -15.55
CA THR A 93 4.89 5.85 -14.22
C THR A 93 5.89 6.03 -13.09
N VAL A 94 7.20 6.06 -13.37
CA VAL A 94 8.24 6.10 -12.32
C VAL A 94 8.17 7.36 -11.44
N LEU A 95 7.66 8.46 -11.98
CA LEU A 95 7.51 9.73 -11.26
C LEU A 95 6.17 9.83 -10.50
N GLU A 96 5.26 8.88 -10.72
CA GLU A 96 3.87 8.98 -10.31
C GLU A 96 3.59 8.24 -8.99
N GLY A 97 2.62 8.75 -8.24
CA GLY A 97 2.22 8.20 -6.95
C GLY A 97 3.23 8.42 -5.81
N ASN A 98 2.69 8.46 -4.60
CA ASN A 98 3.48 8.68 -3.39
C ASN A 98 4.49 7.54 -3.19
N LYS A 99 5.66 7.89 -2.64
CA LYS A 99 6.78 6.98 -2.42
C LYS A 99 7.03 6.80 -0.94
N PHE A 100 7.40 5.59 -0.52
CA PHE A 100 7.79 5.30 0.86
C PHE A 100 9.31 5.11 0.97
N TYR A 101 9.91 5.63 2.04
CA TYR A 101 11.34 5.53 2.24
C TYR A 101 11.74 4.22 2.95
N PHE A 102 11.77 3.12 2.19
CA PHE A 102 12.09 1.79 2.74
C PHE A 102 13.52 1.68 3.30
N ASP A 103 14.50 2.39 2.74
CA ASP A 103 15.90 2.27 3.21
C ASP A 103 16.11 2.83 4.63
N ALA A 104 15.21 3.71 5.13
CA ALA A 104 15.25 4.15 6.53
C ALA A 104 15.17 2.97 7.50
N PHE A 105 14.49 1.90 7.11
CA PHE A 105 14.24 0.72 7.93
C PHE A 105 15.29 -0.39 7.70
N LYS A 106 16.50 -0.05 7.23
CA LYS A 106 17.64 -0.99 7.31
C LYS A 106 18.11 -1.16 8.76
N ASP A 107 17.93 -0.13 9.58
CA ASP A 107 18.19 -0.16 11.01
C ASP A 107 17.16 -1.02 11.77
N GLU A 108 17.64 -1.82 12.72
CA GLU A 108 16.82 -2.75 13.50
C GLU A 108 15.85 -2.02 14.44
N ASN A 109 16.25 -0.88 15.01
CA ASN A 109 15.38 -0.12 15.91
C ASN A 109 14.15 0.41 15.19
N ARG A 110 14.32 0.95 13.98
CA ARG A 110 13.19 1.41 13.14
C ARG A 110 12.29 0.27 12.69
N ARG A 111 12.84 -0.92 12.37
CA ARG A 111 12.02 -2.12 12.08
C ARG A 111 11.19 -2.54 13.29
N THR A 112 11.80 -2.50 14.47
CA THR A 112 11.13 -2.81 15.74
C THR A 112 10.01 -1.81 16.01
N TYR A 113 10.23 -0.51 15.76
CA TYR A 113 9.19 0.50 15.86
C TYR A 113 8.02 0.24 14.91
N LEU A 114 8.29 -0.05 13.63
CA LEU A 114 7.24 -0.39 12.66
C LEU A 114 6.43 -1.62 13.10
N THR A 115 7.11 -2.64 13.61
CA THR A 115 6.46 -3.84 14.19
C THR A 115 5.60 -3.46 15.40
N ALA A 116 6.08 -2.57 16.27
CA ALA A 116 5.35 -2.12 17.45
C ALA A 116 4.06 -1.38 17.09
N VAL A 117 4.10 -0.49 16.08
CA VAL A 117 2.91 0.21 15.56
C VAL A 117 1.88 -0.80 15.04
N ARG A 118 2.31 -1.76 14.21
CA ARG A 118 1.42 -2.82 13.72
C ARG A 118 0.80 -3.63 14.87
N LYS A 119 1.62 -4.03 15.84
CA LYS A 119 1.17 -4.75 17.05
C LYS A 119 0.22 -3.93 17.91
N SER A 120 0.33 -2.61 17.90
CA SER A 120 -0.61 -1.70 18.57
C SER A 120 -2.00 -1.81 17.95
N LEU A 121 -2.08 -1.70 16.61
CA LEU A 121 -3.32 -1.85 15.86
C LEU A 121 -3.97 -3.25 16.01
N GLU A 122 -3.17 -4.31 16.07
CA GLU A 122 -3.69 -5.66 16.35
C GLU A 122 -4.35 -5.80 17.72
N ARG A 123 -3.85 -5.07 18.72
CA ARG A 123 -4.34 -5.13 20.10
C ARG A 123 -5.60 -4.30 20.33
N LEU A 124 -5.80 -3.26 19.53
CA LEU A 124 -6.92 -2.31 19.68
C LEU A 124 -8.29 -2.99 19.87
N PRO A 125 -8.68 -4.04 19.10
CA PRO A 125 -9.98 -4.70 19.29
C PRO A 125 -10.18 -5.40 20.64
N ARG A 126 -9.11 -5.57 21.44
CA ARG A 126 -9.20 -6.07 22.82
C ARG A 126 -9.60 -4.98 23.82
N GLU A 127 -9.32 -3.73 23.48
CA GLU A 127 -9.63 -2.55 24.30
C GLU A 127 -10.98 -1.96 23.89
N ILE A 128 -11.18 -1.81 22.57
CA ILE A 128 -12.42 -1.29 21.98
C ILE A 128 -12.89 -2.30 20.92
N PRO A 129 -13.92 -3.12 21.21
CA PRO A 129 -14.47 -4.06 20.25
C PRO A 129 -14.91 -3.36 18.96
N LEU A 130 -14.62 -3.98 17.81
CA LEU A 130 -14.88 -3.37 16.49
C LEU A 130 -16.37 -3.12 16.21
N ASN A 131 -17.28 -3.85 16.87
CA ASN A 131 -18.72 -3.64 16.74
C ASN A 131 -19.25 -2.44 17.55
N GLN A 132 -18.43 -1.86 18.44
CA GLN A 132 -18.74 -0.59 19.11
C GLN A 132 -18.27 0.62 18.30
N LEU A 133 -17.50 0.42 17.24
CA LEU A 133 -17.09 1.49 16.34
C LEU A 133 -18.21 1.76 15.32
N ASN A 134 -18.34 3.01 14.90
CA ASN A 134 -19.16 3.30 13.73
C ASN A 134 -18.48 2.77 12.45
N ARG A 135 -19.27 2.63 11.39
CA ARG A 135 -18.84 2.04 10.13
C ARG A 135 -17.64 2.75 9.47
N ARG A 136 -17.50 4.06 9.69
CA ARG A 136 -16.40 4.87 9.12
C ARG A 136 -15.10 4.62 9.88
N GLU A 137 -15.19 4.56 11.20
CA GLU A 137 -14.04 4.29 12.07
C GLU A 137 -13.53 2.85 11.89
N GLN A 138 -14.45 1.89 11.72
CA GLN A 138 -14.09 0.52 11.38
C GLN A 138 -13.35 0.42 10.02
N LEU A 139 -13.76 1.21 9.02
CA LEU A 139 -13.06 1.27 7.72
C LEU A 139 -11.64 1.83 7.90
N ALA A 140 -11.50 2.92 8.65
CA ALA A 140 -10.22 3.55 8.94
C ALA A 140 -9.26 2.56 9.62
N TYR A 141 -9.76 1.83 10.62
CA TYR A 141 -9.01 0.78 11.31
C TYR A 141 -8.44 -0.27 10.35
N TRP A 142 -9.30 -0.88 9.53
CA TRP A 142 -8.88 -1.94 8.61
C TRP A 142 -7.87 -1.46 7.57
N LEU A 143 -8.07 -0.26 7.01
CA LEU A 143 -7.16 0.34 6.04
C LEU A 143 -5.79 0.64 6.67
N ASN A 144 -5.76 1.18 7.89
CA ASN A 144 -4.52 1.47 8.60
C ASN A 144 -3.76 0.18 8.94
N LEU A 145 -4.44 -0.83 9.49
CA LEU A 145 -3.83 -2.12 9.81
C LEU A 145 -3.28 -2.81 8.56
N TYR A 146 -4.06 -2.83 7.48
CA TYR A 146 -3.64 -3.38 6.20
C TYR A 146 -2.37 -2.68 5.69
N ASN A 147 -2.38 -1.35 5.61
CA ASN A 147 -1.29 -0.56 5.02
C ASN A 147 0.00 -0.67 5.84
N VAL A 148 -0.07 -0.59 7.18
CA VAL A 148 1.09 -0.75 8.05
C VAL A 148 1.70 -2.15 7.92
N THR A 149 0.85 -3.16 7.80
CA THR A 149 1.31 -4.55 7.63
C THR A 149 1.99 -4.74 6.28
N VAL A 150 1.45 -4.19 5.19
CA VAL A 150 2.13 -4.20 3.88
C VAL A 150 3.52 -3.56 3.97
N LEU A 151 3.63 -2.40 4.64
CA LEU A 151 4.90 -1.71 4.82
C LEU A 151 5.91 -2.56 5.60
N GLU A 152 5.52 -3.13 6.74
CA GLU A 152 6.37 -4.00 7.55
C GLU A 152 6.94 -5.17 6.74
N GLN A 153 6.09 -5.81 5.95
CA GLN A 153 6.48 -7.00 5.20
C GLN A 153 7.40 -6.69 4.02
N ILE A 154 7.19 -5.56 3.34
CA ILE A 154 8.11 -5.09 2.29
C ILE A 154 9.45 -4.66 2.91
N VAL A 155 9.44 -4.02 4.08
CA VAL A 155 10.66 -3.66 4.82
C VAL A 155 11.46 -4.92 5.19
N ASN A 156 10.78 -5.98 5.62
CA ASN A 156 11.42 -7.24 6.02
C ASN A 156 11.98 -8.03 4.82
N ASN A 157 11.35 -7.93 3.66
CA ASN A 157 11.81 -8.61 2.44
C ASN A 157 11.75 -7.67 1.21
N PRO A 158 12.64 -6.67 1.14
CA PRO A 158 12.57 -5.65 0.10
C PRO A 158 12.94 -6.25 -1.26
N ARG A 159 11.99 -6.19 -2.19
CA ARG A 159 12.19 -6.63 -3.58
C ARG A 159 11.91 -5.47 -4.53
N LYS A 160 12.74 -5.34 -5.56
CA LYS A 160 12.59 -4.28 -6.57
C LYS A 160 11.32 -4.41 -7.39
N ASN A 161 10.94 -5.64 -7.68
CA ASN A 161 9.73 -5.98 -8.41
C ASN A 161 8.87 -6.86 -7.50
N LEU A 162 7.67 -6.37 -7.19
CA LEU A 162 6.74 -7.01 -6.25
C LEU A 162 5.76 -7.97 -6.93
N ASN A 163 5.87 -8.22 -8.24
CA ASN A 163 4.94 -9.12 -8.94
C ASN A 163 4.89 -10.51 -8.28
N ARG A 164 6.04 -11.12 -8.02
CA ARG A 164 6.11 -12.42 -7.33
C ARG A 164 5.74 -12.32 -5.84
N THR A 165 5.95 -11.17 -5.21
CA THR A 165 5.57 -10.95 -3.81
C THR A 165 4.07 -10.86 -3.64
N ILE A 166 3.35 -10.32 -4.62
CA ILE A 166 1.92 -10.01 -4.53
C ILE A 166 1.03 -11.01 -5.27
N VAL A 167 1.53 -11.61 -6.35
CA VAL A 167 0.76 -12.51 -7.25
C VAL A 167 1.49 -13.85 -7.47
N GLY A 168 2.57 -14.11 -6.75
CA GLY A 168 3.25 -15.41 -6.82
C GLY A 168 2.57 -16.49 -5.97
N ASP A 169 2.99 -17.73 -6.14
CA ASP A 169 2.45 -18.90 -5.41
C ASP A 169 2.65 -18.81 -3.89
N ASP A 170 3.66 -18.06 -3.44
CA ASP A 170 3.91 -17.72 -2.02
C ASP A 170 3.63 -16.23 -1.78
N SER A 171 2.44 -15.78 -2.18
CA SER A 171 2.05 -14.38 -2.08
C SER A 171 2.07 -13.92 -0.63
N LEU A 172 2.62 -12.73 -0.42
CA LEU A 172 2.57 -12.04 0.86
C LEU A 172 1.12 -11.83 1.33
N LEU A 173 0.19 -11.61 0.40
CA LEU A 173 -1.19 -11.26 0.74
C LEU A 173 -1.97 -12.45 1.33
N ASP A 174 -1.54 -13.68 1.05
CA ASP A 174 -2.18 -14.92 1.52
C ASP A 174 -1.67 -15.37 2.90
N LYS A 175 -0.52 -14.86 3.35
CA LYS A 175 0.08 -15.26 4.62
C LYS A 175 -0.74 -14.77 5.80
N LYS A 176 -0.93 -15.62 6.82
CA LYS A 176 -1.56 -15.26 8.09
C LYS A 176 -0.61 -14.44 8.95
N LEU A 177 -0.48 -13.16 8.60
CA LEU A 177 0.45 -12.21 9.19
C LEU A 177 -0.07 -11.58 10.49
N LEU A 178 -1.39 -11.60 10.65
CA LEU A 178 -2.10 -10.85 11.67
C LEU A 178 -2.83 -11.77 12.65
N ASN A 179 -3.01 -11.28 13.88
CA ASN A 179 -3.96 -11.87 14.82
C ASN A 179 -4.83 -10.77 15.42
N VAL A 180 -6.09 -10.72 14.99
CA VAL A 180 -7.07 -9.71 15.40
C VAL A 180 -8.19 -10.40 16.17
N ALA A 181 -8.43 -9.97 17.41
CA ALA A 181 -9.43 -10.59 18.30
C ALA A 181 -9.29 -12.13 18.43
N GLY A 182 -8.06 -12.66 18.35
CA GLY A 182 -7.80 -14.11 18.43
C GLY A 182 -7.85 -14.84 17.09
N ILE A 183 -8.24 -14.17 16.01
CA ILE A 183 -8.38 -14.76 14.67
C ILE A 183 -7.14 -14.49 13.83
N PRO A 184 -6.47 -15.52 13.28
CA PRO A 184 -5.37 -15.34 12.35
C PRO A 184 -5.88 -14.85 10.99
N LEU A 185 -5.37 -13.70 10.53
CA LEU A 185 -5.80 -13.05 9.30
C LEU A 185 -4.63 -12.81 8.34
N SER A 186 -4.92 -12.93 7.06
CA SER A 186 -4.10 -12.45 5.95
C SER A 186 -4.60 -11.10 5.45
N LEU A 187 -3.81 -10.46 4.59
CA LEU A 187 -4.22 -9.22 3.93
C LEU A 187 -5.39 -9.48 2.96
N ASN A 188 -5.41 -10.63 2.30
CA ASN A 188 -6.52 -11.07 1.47
C ASN A 188 -7.80 -11.37 2.28
N ASP A 189 -7.68 -11.86 3.52
CA ASP A 189 -8.86 -11.99 4.41
C ASP A 189 -9.46 -10.61 4.70
N ILE A 190 -8.63 -9.61 5.00
CA ILE A 190 -9.09 -8.24 5.23
C ILE A 190 -9.76 -7.67 3.97
N GLU A 191 -9.13 -7.78 2.79
CA GLU A 191 -9.65 -7.23 1.54
C GLU A 191 -10.95 -7.94 1.09
N TYR A 192 -10.92 -9.27 0.99
CA TYR A 192 -11.99 -10.03 0.32
C TYR A 192 -13.05 -10.60 1.26
N ARG A 193 -12.70 -10.92 2.51
CA ARG A 193 -13.64 -11.56 3.45
C ARG A 193 -14.24 -10.57 4.45
N ILE A 194 -13.60 -9.42 4.69
CA ILE A 194 -14.09 -8.38 5.60
C ILE A 194 -14.54 -7.15 4.83
N LEU A 195 -13.64 -6.48 4.10
CA LEU A 195 -13.94 -5.21 3.44
C LEU A 195 -14.94 -5.36 2.29
N ALA A 196 -14.76 -6.33 1.40
CA ALA A 196 -15.66 -6.51 0.26
C ALA A 196 -17.12 -6.80 0.67
N PRO A 197 -17.40 -7.64 1.70
CA PRO A 197 -18.76 -7.80 2.22
C PRO A 197 -19.28 -6.56 2.97
N ASN A 198 -18.49 -5.95 3.85
CA ASN A 198 -18.94 -4.80 4.67
C ASN A 198 -19.21 -3.54 3.85
N TYR A 199 -18.43 -3.32 2.78
CA TYR A 199 -18.44 -2.12 1.95
C TYR A 199 -18.83 -2.42 0.50
N LYS A 200 -19.74 -3.39 0.33
CA LYS A 200 -20.26 -3.75 -0.99
C LYS A 200 -20.88 -2.54 -1.68
N GLY A 201 -20.51 -2.32 -2.94
CA GLY A 201 -20.99 -1.18 -3.73
C GLY A 201 -20.23 0.12 -3.49
N GLU A 202 -19.14 0.09 -2.72
CA GLU A 202 -18.28 1.26 -2.47
C GLU A 202 -16.86 1.03 -3.02
N PRO A 203 -16.64 1.20 -4.33
CA PRO A 203 -15.33 1.01 -4.95
C PRO A 203 -14.24 1.90 -4.37
N LEU A 204 -14.58 3.01 -3.69
CA LEU A 204 -13.61 3.91 -3.09
C LEU A 204 -12.66 3.21 -2.09
N VAL A 205 -13.12 2.13 -1.44
CA VAL A 205 -12.31 1.37 -0.48
C VAL A 205 -10.98 0.89 -1.09
N ILE A 206 -10.97 0.52 -2.37
CA ILE A 206 -9.78 -0.04 -3.03
C ILE A 206 -8.62 0.96 -3.08
N TYR A 207 -8.90 2.27 -3.09
CA TYR A 207 -7.86 3.31 -3.10
C TYR A 207 -7.19 3.52 -1.74
N GLY A 208 -7.72 2.88 -0.70
CA GLY A 208 -7.10 2.81 0.62
C GLY A 208 -6.14 1.64 0.77
N LEU A 209 -6.14 0.68 -0.16
CA LEU A 209 -5.35 -0.55 -0.08
C LEU A 209 -4.01 -0.40 -0.80
N TYR A 210 -3.00 0.10 -0.08
CA TYR A 210 -1.65 0.24 -0.61
C TYR A 210 -0.98 -1.13 -0.78
N GLN A 211 -0.42 -1.43 -1.96
CA GLN A 211 0.25 -2.72 -2.23
C GLN A 211 1.77 -2.61 -2.44
N GLY A 212 2.38 -1.47 -2.14
CA GLY A 212 3.84 -1.34 -2.16
C GLY A 212 4.48 -1.06 -3.51
N TYR A 213 3.73 -1.18 -4.61
CA TYR A 213 4.25 -1.06 -5.97
C TYR A 213 3.60 0.12 -6.72
N ILE A 214 4.31 0.68 -7.70
CA ILE A 214 3.93 1.93 -8.38
C ILE A 214 2.52 1.86 -8.97
N GLY A 215 2.16 0.77 -9.66
CA GLY A 215 0.83 0.59 -10.24
C GLY A 215 -0.32 0.32 -9.26
N SER A 216 -0.15 0.50 -7.94
CA SER A 216 -1.21 0.41 -6.92
C SER A 216 -1.50 1.78 -6.30
N PRO A 217 -2.69 2.03 -5.71
CA PRO A 217 -3.02 3.31 -5.10
C PRO A 217 -1.96 3.85 -4.14
N SER A 218 -1.84 5.17 -4.04
CA SER A 218 -0.80 5.82 -3.25
C SER A 218 -0.98 5.63 -1.73
N ILE A 219 0.13 5.42 -1.03
CA ILE A 219 0.17 5.54 0.43
C ILE A 219 0.01 7.01 0.83
N ARG A 220 -0.69 7.29 1.93
CA ARG A 220 -0.91 8.65 2.44
C ARG A 220 0.15 9.05 3.47
N LYS A 221 0.30 10.35 3.71
CA LYS A 221 1.14 10.92 4.78
C LYS A 221 0.49 10.91 6.17
N LYS A 222 -0.79 10.58 6.25
CA LYS A 222 -1.57 10.52 7.47
C LYS A 222 -2.36 9.22 7.48
N ALA A 223 -2.61 8.70 8.67
CA ALA A 223 -3.52 7.58 8.85
C ALA A 223 -4.95 7.98 8.43
N TYR A 224 -5.76 7.00 8.08
CA TYR A 224 -7.20 7.19 7.93
C TYR A 224 -7.83 7.37 9.32
N THR A 225 -8.85 8.22 9.42
CA THR A 225 -9.71 8.37 10.61
C THR A 225 -11.16 8.27 10.17
N GLY A 226 -12.09 7.86 11.05
CA GLY A 226 -13.51 7.77 10.71
C GLY A 226 -14.07 9.09 10.16
N GLU A 227 -13.66 10.21 10.74
CA GLU A 227 -14.04 11.56 10.31
C GLU A 227 -13.65 11.85 8.84
N THR A 228 -12.49 11.35 8.39
CA THR A 228 -11.88 11.78 7.12
C THR A 228 -11.79 10.70 6.05
N VAL A 229 -12.06 9.43 6.39
CA VAL A 229 -11.75 8.27 5.54
C VAL A 229 -12.26 8.38 4.11
N TYR A 230 -13.53 8.73 3.88
CA TYR A 230 -14.09 8.81 2.53
C TYR A 230 -13.49 9.94 1.69
N ARG A 231 -13.32 11.13 2.28
CA ARG A 231 -12.64 12.25 1.63
C ARG A 231 -11.21 11.89 1.26
N ASP A 232 -10.55 11.12 2.12
CA ASP A 232 -9.18 10.69 1.92
C ASP A 232 -9.05 9.58 0.86
N LEU A 233 -10.01 8.66 0.79
CA LEU A 233 -10.15 7.68 -0.28
C LEU A 233 -10.45 8.33 -1.63
N GLU A 234 -11.36 9.30 -1.65
CA GLU A 234 -11.68 10.08 -2.86
C GLU A 234 -10.46 10.83 -3.39
N LYS A 235 -9.69 11.48 -2.52
CA LYS A 235 -8.43 12.12 -2.92
C LYS A 235 -7.45 11.13 -3.54
N ASN A 236 -7.32 9.93 -2.96
CA ASN A 236 -6.49 8.87 -3.55
C ASN A 236 -7.06 8.36 -4.88
N ALA A 237 -8.39 8.30 -5.02
CA ALA A 237 -9.06 7.90 -6.25
C ALA A 237 -8.79 8.88 -7.38
N VAL A 238 -8.97 10.18 -7.13
CA VAL A 238 -8.69 11.25 -8.10
C VAL A 238 -7.22 11.21 -8.53
N GLU A 239 -6.29 11.13 -7.58
CA GLU A 239 -4.86 11.05 -7.87
C GLU A 239 -4.52 9.80 -8.70
N PHE A 240 -4.98 8.62 -8.27
CA PHE A 240 -4.70 7.39 -8.98
C PHE A 240 -5.35 7.35 -10.37
N ILE A 241 -6.63 7.68 -10.50
CA ILE A 241 -7.34 7.65 -11.80
C ILE A 241 -6.67 8.59 -12.80
N ASN A 242 -6.24 9.78 -12.36
CA ASN A 242 -5.66 10.79 -13.24
C ASN A 242 -4.15 10.63 -13.51
N SER A 243 -3.56 9.53 -13.07
CA SER A 243 -2.16 9.16 -13.35
C SER A 243 -2.03 8.22 -14.56
N ASN A 244 -0.84 8.13 -15.19
CA ASN A 244 -0.55 7.14 -16.23
C ASN A 244 -0.54 5.69 -15.71
N ARG A 245 -0.37 5.50 -14.40
CA ARG A 245 -0.46 4.21 -13.71
C ARG A 245 -1.92 3.77 -13.46
N GLY A 246 -2.87 4.70 -13.35
CA GLY A 246 -4.29 4.41 -13.20
C GLY A 246 -5.05 4.31 -14.52
N THR A 247 -4.92 5.30 -15.40
CA THR A 247 -5.57 5.33 -16.72
C THR A 247 -4.61 5.83 -17.80
N TYR A 248 -4.71 5.28 -19.01
CA TYR A 248 -3.88 5.72 -20.12
C TYR A 248 -4.56 5.48 -21.47
N PHE A 249 -4.79 6.56 -22.23
CA PHE A 249 -5.34 6.48 -23.58
C PHE A 249 -4.22 6.50 -24.63
N ARG A 250 -4.18 5.49 -25.50
CA ARG A 250 -3.24 5.47 -26.64
C ARG A 250 -3.75 4.60 -27.78
N GLY A 251 -3.75 5.17 -28.99
CA GLY A 251 -4.09 4.47 -30.22
C GLY A 251 -5.52 3.93 -30.21
N GLY A 252 -6.49 4.75 -29.80
CA GLY A 252 -7.91 4.38 -29.74
C GLY A 252 -8.30 3.44 -28.60
N VAL A 253 -7.35 3.00 -27.77
CA VAL A 253 -7.61 2.06 -26.67
C VAL A 253 -7.45 2.75 -25.33
N PHE A 254 -8.51 2.73 -24.53
CA PHE A 254 -8.51 3.17 -23.14
C PHE A 254 -8.01 2.06 -22.23
N ARG A 255 -6.83 2.28 -21.63
CA ARG A 255 -6.21 1.31 -20.72
C ARG A 255 -6.41 1.75 -19.28
N VAL A 256 -6.57 0.77 -18.41
CA VAL A 256 -6.71 0.97 -16.97
C VAL A 256 -5.71 0.08 -16.22
N SER A 257 -5.45 0.42 -14.96
CA SER A 257 -4.58 -0.36 -14.08
C SER A 257 -5.03 -1.82 -13.99
N GLY A 258 -4.05 -2.74 -14.04
CA GLY A 258 -4.27 -4.14 -13.68
C GLY A 258 -4.71 -4.32 -12.22
N PHE A 259 -4.56 -3.30 -11.37
CA PHE A 259 -5.10 -3.25 -10.00
C PHE A 259 -6.62 -3.46 -9.97
N TYR A 260 -7.37 -2.85 -10.90
CA TYR A 260 -8.82 -3.02 -10.97
C TYR A 260 -9.23 -4.47 -11.22
N LYS A 261 -8.47 -5.20 -12.05
CA LYS A 261 -8.75 -6.61 -12.35
C LYS A 261 -8.68 -7.49 -11.10
N ARG A 262 -7.79 -7.17 -10.16
CA ARG A 262 -7.67 -7.92 -8.88
C ARG A 262 -8.80 -7.55 -7.93
N ASN A 263 -9.17 -6.28 -7.90
CA ASN A 263 -10.28 -5.74 -7.12
C ASN A 263 -11.66 -5.88 -7.81
N LYS A 264 -11.81 -6.84 -8.73
CA LYS A 264 -13.06 -7.02 -9.49
C LYS A 264 -14.28 -7.30 -8.59
N VAL A 265 -14.07 -7.79 -7.37
CA VAL A 265 -15.15 -8.06 -6.41
C VAL A 265 -15.97 -6.81 -6.07
N PHE A 266 -15.37 -5.62 -6.18
CA PHE A 266 -16.04 -4.33 -5.96
C PHE A 266 -16.84 -3.84 -7.19
N PHE A 267 -16.78 -4.56 -8.31
CA PHE A 267 -17.43 -4.22 -9.59
C PHE A 267 -18.19 -5.44 -10.12
N SER A 268 -19.52 -5.43 -10.00
CA SER A 268 -20.35 -6.60 -10.36
C SER A 268 -20.31 -6.87 -11.87
N ASP A 269 -20.51 -5.82 -12.67
CA ASP A 269 -20.13 -5.80 -14.09
C ASP A 269 -18.81 -5.02 -14.21
N PHE A 270 -17.71 -5.76 -14.38
CA PHE A 270 -16.38 -5.17 -14.40
C PHE A 270 -16.20 -4.06 -15.45
N GLN A 271 -16.83 -4.15 -16.63
CA GLN A 271 -16.65 -3.14 -17.67
C GLN A 271 -17.55 -1.93 -17.41
N HIS A 272 -18.84 -2.19 -17.16
CA HIS A 272 -19.82 -1.13 -16.95
C HIS A 272 -19.56 -0.36 -15.65
N ASP A 273 -19.42 -1.06 -14.53
CA ASP A 273 -19.28 -0.45 -13.20
C ASP A 273 -17.94 0.29 -13.08
N LEU A 274 -16.86 -0.27 -13.64
CA LEU A 274 -15.56 0.41 -13.63
C LEU A 274 -15.57 1.66 -14.51
N LYS A 275 -16.18 1.62 -15.71
CA LYS A 275 -16.32 2.80 -16.56
C LYS A 275 -17.12 3.88 -15.84
N LYS A 276 -18.25 3.51 -15.22
CA LYS A 276 -19.08 4.41 -14.42
C LYS A 276 -18.31 5.03 -13.26
N HIS A 277 -17.52 4.23 -12.54
CA HIS A 277 -16.72 4.69 -11.43
C HIS A 277 -15.59 5.64 -11.87
N ILE A 278 -14.81 5.29 -12.89
CA ILE A 278 -13.75 6.16 -13.43
C ILE A 278 -14.35 7.48 -13.94
N ASN A 279 -15.52 7.44 -14.57
CA ASN A 279 -16.21 8.61 -15.08
C ASN A 279 -16.54 9.66 -13.99
N GLN A 280 -16.64 9.27 -12.72
CA GLN A 280 -16.90 10.19 -11.61
C GLN A 280 -15.69 11.07 -11.26
N TYR A 281 -14.47 10.61 -11.53
CA TYR A 281 -13.24 11.23 -11.02
C TYR A 281 -12.22 11.59 -12.10
N ILE A 282 -12.42 11.12 -13.33
CA ILE A 282 -11.51 11.41 -14.43
C ILE A 282 -11.64 12.86 -14.90
N GLU A 283 -10.50 13.52 -15.11
CA GLU A 283 -10.44 14.91 -15.52
C GLU A 283 -10.38 15.07 -17.06
N SER A 284 -10.76 16.25 -17.55
CA SER A 284 -10.57 16.63 -18.95
C SER A 284 -9.08 16.73 -19.29
N PRO A 285 -8.62 16.32 -20.50
CA PRO A 285 -9.40 15.87 -21.66
C PRO A 285 -9.66 14.36 -21.72
N TYR A 286 -9.30 13.59 -20.69
CA TYR A 286 -9.41 12.13 -20.71
C TYR A 286 -10.84 11.62 -20.54
N TRP A 287 -11.71 12.45 -19.98
CA TRP A 287 -13.14 12.18 -19.89
C TRP A 287 -13.78 11.88 -21.25
N GLU A 288 -13.49 12.68 -22.28
CA GLU A 288 -14.04 12.48 -23.64
C GLU A 288 -13.57 11.14 -24.21
N ARG A 289 -12.29 10.81 -24.01
CA ARG A 289 -11.69 9.55 -24.44
C ARG A 289 -12.29 8.33 -23.74
N LEU A 290 -12.74 8.49 -22.50
CA LEU A 290 -13.44 7.44 -21.77
C LEU A 290 -14.83 7.20 -22.36
N GLN A 291 -15.55 8.26 -22.79
CA GLN A 291 -16.86 8.09 -23.42
C GLN A 291 -16.76 7.30 -24.71
N GLU A 292 -15.78 7.64 -25.57
CA GLU A 292 -15.48 6.97 -26.84
C GLU A 292 -15.07 5.50 -26.69
N ALA A 293 -14.65 5.07 -25.51
CA ALA A 293 -14.13 3.72 -25.30
C ALA A 293 -15.26 2.70 -25.04
N ASP A 294 -15.43 1.76 -25.97
CA ASP A 294 -16.37 0.64 -25.78
C ASP A 294 -15.90 -0.33 -24.69
N THR A 295 -14.58 -0.52 -24.56
CA THR A 295 -13.97 -1.47 -23.62
C THR A 295 -12.76 -0.88 -22.91
N LEU A 296 -12.64 -1.21 -21.62
CA LEU A 296 -11.50 -0.88 -20.77
C LEU A 296 -10.50 -2.02 -20.76
N LYS A 297 -9.29 -1.74 -21.23
CA LYS A 297 -8.20 -2.72 -21.23
C LYS A 297 -7.38 -2.63 -19.94
N ALA A 298 -7.65 -3.51 -18.98
CA ALA A 298 -6.94 -3.57 -17.70
C ALA A 298 -5.55 -4.22 -17.84
N ASN A 299 -4.57 -3.47 -18.36
CA ASN A 299 -3.22 -3.98 -18.64
C ASN A 299 -2.07 -3.03 -18.31
N ILE A 300 -2.34 -1.91 -17.61
CA ILE A 300 -1.27 -1.06 -17.07
C ILE A 300 -0.75 -1.76 -15.82
N ASN A 301 0.49 -2.27 -15.89
CA ASN A 301 1.13 -2.96 -14.77
C ASN A 301 2.54 -2.40 -14.60
N ASP A 302 2.80 -1.79 -13.44
CA ASP A 302 4.15 -1.41 -13.03
C ASP A 302 4.42 -1.92 -11.62
N TRP A 303 4.95 -3.15 -11.55
CA TRP A 303 5.24 -3.85 -10.31
C TRP A 303 6.52 -3.38 -9.60
N MET A 304 7.16 -2.31 -10.08
CA MET A 304 8.31 -1.74 -9.36
C MET A 304 7.89 -1.23 -8.00
N ILE A 305 8.71 -1.46 -6.99
CA ILE A 305 8.49 -0.95 -5.64
C ILE A 305 8.31 0.57 -5.67
N ALA A 306 7.31 1.08 -4.96
CA ALA A 306 7.05 2.51 -4.79
C ALA A 306 7.98 3.11 -3.72
N SER A 307 9.29 2.97 -3.95
CA SER A 307 10.36 3.48 -3.09
C SER A 307 10.90 4.82 -3.60
N VAL A 308 11.35 5.68 -2.68
CA VAL A 308 11.98 6.97 -2.99
C VAL A 308 13.22 6.81 -3.88
N PHE A 309 14.09 5.85 -3.59
CA PHE A 309 15.38 5.68 -4.27
C PHE A 309 15.40 4.58 -5.35
N GLY A 310 14.32 3.82 -5.48
CA GLY A 310 14.14 2.86 -6.58
C GLY A 310 15.26 1.82 -6.72
N ASP A 311 15.63 1.52 -7.97
CA ASP A 311 16.61 0.48 -8.34
C ASP A 311 18.04 0.80 -7.86
N ASN A 312 18.46 0.25 -6.71
CA ASN A 312 19.80 0.37 -6.12
C ASN A 312 20.97 -0.25 -6.93
N ARG A 313 20.88 -0.37 -8.25
CA ARG A 313 22.02 -0.87 -9.06
C ARG A 313 22.77 0.31 -9.67
N ASP A 314 23.86 0.67 -9.02
CA ASP A 314 24.88 1.51 -9.62
C ASP A 314 25.62 0.71 -10.71
N TYR A 315 25.60 1.22 -11.94
CA TYR A 315 26.29 0.61 -13.06
C TYR A 315 27.49 1.48 -13.42
N GLY A 316 28.52 1.48 -12.58
CA GLY A 316 29.83 2.07 -12.89
C GLY A 316 29.87 3.60 -12.93
N GLY A 317 31.02 4.15 -12.52
CA GLY A 317 31.30 5.57 -12.53
C GLY A 317 30.58 6.32 -11.41
N ALA A 318 31.19 6.32 -10.22
CA ALA A 318 30.82 7.26 -9.16
C ALA A 318 31.07 8.68 -9.66
N VAL A 319 30.07 9.29 -10.29
CA VAL A 319 30.00 10.74 -10.34
C VAL A 319 29.63 11.13 -8.92
N SER A 320 30.64 11.49 -8.12
CA SER A 320 30.43 12.08 -6.79
C SER A 320 29.65 13.38 -6.97
N THR A 321 28.33 13.31 -6.99
CA THR A 321 27.51 14.49 -6.77
C THR A 321 27.76 14.88 -5.32
N ASN A 322 28.34 16.06 -5.09
CA ASN A 322 28.58 16.55 -3.74
C ASN A 322 27.22 16.67 -3.02
N HIS A 323 26.99 15.81 -2.02
CA HIS A 323 25.72 15.74 -1.30
C HIS A 323 25.32 17.07 -0.68
N ALA A 324 26.30 17.87 -0.22
CA ALA A 324 26.03 19.19 0.33
C ALA A 324 25.43 20.15 -0.72
N ALA A 325 25.93 20.12 -1.96
CA ALA A 325 25.38 20.93 -3.05
C ALA A 325 23.99 20.43 -3.50
N LEU A 326 23.77 19.12 -3.46
CA LEU A 326 22.46 18.54 -3.74
C LEU A 326 21.43 18.90 -2.65
N PHE A 327 21.84 18.80 -1.38
CA PHE A 327 21.02 19.11 -0.21
C PHE A 327 20.61 20.59 -0.16
N ASP A 328 21.56 21.50 -0.41
CA ASP A 328 21.30 22.95 -0.49
C ASP A 328 20.24 23.26 -1.56
N SER A 329 20.31 22.57 -2.71
CA SER A 329 19.32 22.72 -3.79
C SER A 329 17.90 22.26 -3.43
N PHE A 330 17.72 21.47 -2.36
CA PHE A 330 16.42 20.99 -1.90
C PHE A 330 15.83 21.80 -0.74
N ILE A 331 16.67 22.44 0.08
CA ILE A 331 16.23 23.24 1.24
C ILE A 331 15.76 24.63 0.83
N ALA A 332 16.28 25.20 -0.25
CA ALA A 332 15.92 26.55 -0.71
C ALA A 332 14.42 26.75 -1.07
N GLY A 333 13.59 25.70 -1.06
CA GLY A 333 12.18 25.71 -1.51
C GLY A 333 11.08 25.70 -0.42
N GLY A 334 11.36 26.02 0.85
CA GLY A 334 10.34 26.15 1.91
C GLY A 334 10.06 24.87 2.72
N ALA A 335 9.06 24.91 3.62
CA ALA A 335 8.85 23.97 4.74
C ALA A 335 8.82 22.47 4.41
N GLY A 336 8.52 22.09 3.16
CA GLY A 336 8.56 20.69 2.70
C GLY A 336 9.94 20.18 2.24
N GLY A 337 10.94 21.06 2.14
CA GLY A 337 12.31 20.73 1.78
C GLY A 337 13.07 20.00 2.89
N LEU A 338 12.68 20.17 4.16
CA LEU A 338 13.30 19.49 5.30
C LEU A 338 13.20 17.97 5.20
N VAL A 339 12.03 17.43 4.89
CA VAL A 339 11.81 15.98 4.76
C VAL A 339 12.64 15.40 3.61
N LEU A 340 12.75 16.12 2.48
CA LEU A 340 13.59 15.68 1.37
C LEU A 340 15.09 15.80 1.67
N GLY A 341 15.48 16.86 2.38
CA GLY A 341 16.82 17.06 2.89
C GLY A 341 17.24 15.91 3.79
N ASP A 342 16.41 15.57 4.77
CA ASP A 342 16.63 14.42 5.66
C ASP A 342 16.79 13.11 4.88
N TYR A 343 16.01 12.91 3.80
CA TYR A 343 16.15 11.73 2.95
C TYR A 343 17.50 11.69 2.21
N VAL A 344 17.94 12.80 1.65
CA VAL A 344 19.24 12.91 0.97
C VAL A 344 20.39 12.66 1.97
N MET A 345 20.30 13.22 3.16
CA MET A 345 21.29 13.01 4.23
C MET A 345 21.33 11.55 4.69
N ASN A 346 20.18 10.92 4.94
CA ASN A 346 20.14 9.51 5.32
C ASN A 346 20.71 8.58 4.23
N GLN A 347 20.58 8.92 2.95
CA GLN A 347 21.22 8.13 1.87
C GLN A 347 22.72 8.34 1.83
N ALA A 348 23.19 9.57 2.04
CA ALA A 348 24.61 9.86 2.14
C ALA A 348 25.26 9.05 3.28
N GLU A 349 24.59 8.95 4.42
CA GLU A 349 25.04 8.13 5.56
C GLU A 349 25.05 6.63 5.26
N ASN A 350 23.98 6.09 4.64
CA ASN A 350 23.82 4.64 4.49
C ASN A 350 24.54 4.03 3.27
N ASN A 351 24.65 4.76 2.16
CA ASN A 351 25.12 4.20 0.89
C ASN A 351 26.29 5.00 0.26
N GLY A 352 26.78 6.04 0.93
CA GLY A 352 27.96 6.81 0.52
C GLY A 352 27.75 7.77 -0.64
N VAL A 353 26.99 7.42 -1.70
CA VAL A 353 26.72 8.30 -2.86
C VAL A 353 25.37 7.99 -3.52
N LEU A 354 24.60 9.03 -3.88
CA LEU A 354 23.43 8.90 -4.75
C LEU A 354 23.88 8.82 -6.21
N SER A 355 23.33 7.88 -6.99
CA SER A 355 23.58 7.90 -8.43
C SER A 355 22.99 9.16 -9.08
N LEU A 356 23.57 9.61 -10.19
CA LEU A 356 23.09 10.77 -10.94
C LEU A 356 21.61 10.65 -11.34
N ASP A 357 21.18 9.44 -11.71
CA ASP A 357 19.79 9.17 -12.08
C ASP A 357 18.84 9.25 -10.88
N GLN A 358 19.28 8.85 -9.69
CA GLN A 358 18.52 9.00 -8.45
C GLN A 358 18.41 10.48 -8.05
N ALA A 359 19.53 11.22 -8.06
CA ALA A 359 19.56 12.64 -7.76
C ALA A 359 18.61 13.44 -8.68
N LYS A 360 18.62 13.16 -9.99
CA LYS A 360 17.69 13.79 -10.95
C LYS A 360 16.23 13.42 -10.68
N MET A 361 15.95 12.16 -10.34
CA MET A 361 14.59 11.72 -10.03
C MET A 361 14.05 12.41 -8.78
N LEU A 362 14.83 12.46 -7.71
CA LEU A 362 14.46 13.14 -6.47
C LEU A 362 14.21 14.62 -6.70
N LYS A 363 15.09 15.26 -7.49
CA LYS A 363 14.90 16.65 -7.87
C LYS A 363 13.60 16.87 -8.60
N HIS A 364 13.33 16.06 -9.61
CA HIS A 364 12.08 16.16 -10.34
C HIS A 364 10.86 15.96 -9.44
N LEU A 365 10.88 14.96 -8.57
CA LEU A 365 9.80 14.73 -7.60
C LEU A 365 9.63 15.91 -6.63
N ASN A 366 10.73 16.54 -6.20
CA ASN A 366 10.67 17.72 -5.36
C ASN A 366 10.09 18.93 -6.11
N ASP A 367 10.50 19.15 -7.35
CA ASP A 367 10.00 20.24 -8.19
C ASP A 367 8.48 20.07 -8.44
N MET A 368 8.04 18.85 -8.78
CA MET A 368 6.62 18.51 -8.92
C MET A 368 5.84 18.77 -7.62
N ARG A 369 6.41 18.38 -6.49
CA ARG A 369 5.82 18.65 -5.17
C ARG A 369 5.70 20.16 -4.91
N LEU A 370 6.76 20.93 -5.16
CA LEU A 370 6.81 22.37 -4.89
C LEU A 370 5.76 23.13 -5.70
N LYS A 371 5.66 22.85 -7.00
CA LYS A 371 4.61 23.40 -7.88
C LYS A 371 3.21 23.12 -7.33
N ASN A 372 2.97 21.89 -6.88
CA ASN A 372 1.68 21.46 -6.37
C ASN A 372 1.36 21.98 -4.96
N THR A 373 2.38 22.28 -4.14
CA THR A 373 2.18 22.85 -2.80
C THR A 373 1.93 24.35 -2.79
N GLY A 374 2.03 25.04 -3.93
CA GLY A 374 1.64 26.45 -4.07
C GLY A 374 2.25 27.33 -2.99
N ILE A 375 3.58 27.47 -2.95
CA ILE A 375 4.13 28.72 -2.41
C ILE A 375 3.99 29.71 -3.56
N VAL A 376 2.90 30.48 -3.56
CA VAL A 376 2.87 31.74 -4.28
C VAL A 376 3.98 32.57 -3.67
N THR A 377 5.12 32.68 -4.34
CA THR A 377 6.11 33.68 -3.98
C THR A 377 5.42 35.04 -4.14
N VAL A 378 5.52 35.88 -3.11
CA VAL A 378 4.85 37.20 -3.04
C VAL A 378 5.19 38.10 -4.24
N GLU A 379 6.22 37.77 -5.01
CA GLU A 379 6.60 38.43 -6.26
C GLU A 379 5.60 38.22 -7.42
N GLU A 380 4.79 37.15 -7.43
CA GLU A 380 3.81 36.92 -8.51
C GLU A 380 2.52 37.73 -8.32
N ILE A 381 2.21 38.19 -7.11
CA ILE A 381 1.03 39.04 -6.84
C ILE A 381 1.29 40.47 -7.35
N GLN A 382 2.50 41.00 -7.22
CA GLN A 382 2.80 42.37 -7.65
C GLN A 382 2.90 42.56 -9.18
N ARG A 383 2.94 41.49 -9.98
CA ARG A 383 2.92 41.60 -11.45
C ARG A 383 1.52 41.52 -12.05
N LYS A 384 0.53 40.96 -11.34
CA LYS A 384 -0.82 40.84 -11.87
C LYS A 384 -1.67 42.09 -11.68
N ASP A 385 -1.29 42.98 -10.77
CA ASP A 385 -2.01 44.23 -10.49
C ASP A 385 -1.46 45.44 -11.30
N ILE A 386 -0.65 45.19 -12.34
CA ILE A 386 -0.08 46.24 -13.22
C ILE A 386 -0.48 46.04 -14.70
N GLU A 387 -1.22 44.97 -15.05
CA GLU A 387 -1.70 44.72 -16.42
C GLU A 387 -3.24 44.59 -16.55
N GLU A 388 -3.99 45.32 -15.72
CA GLU A 388 -5.33 45.83 -16.07
C GLU A 388 -5.34 47.35 -15.95
#